data_AF-A0A3B9AMT2-F1
#
_entry.id   AF-A0A3B9AMT2-F1
#
_cell.length_a   1.000
_cell.length_b   1.000
_cell.length_c   1.000
_cell.angle_alpha   90.00
_cell.angle_beta   90.00
_cell.angle_gamma   90.00
#
_symmetry.space_group_name_H-M   'P 1'
#
loop_
_entity.id
_entity.type
_entity.pdbx_description
1 polymer ?
#
loop_
_entity_poly.entity_id
_entity_poly.type
_entity_poly.pdbx_seq_one_letter_code
_entity_poly.pdbx_strand_id
1 'polypeptide(L)'
;DENAYYFNLSFRIRINERNLNGTLAQVITLDWNPVKNLEREEGPAQGGLYDVGTGITGKSFYNFLAQNLQRPAPNRYRQFAGCDIIIDGGGREIKEFLETLEANSGLTGAEIFPNYTNISEGFGVFTAKNRTIAENIRINAITVDSMNLSSVTDTLGFIN
;
A
#
# COMPACT_ATOMS: atom_id res chain seq x y z
N ASP A 1 0.19 15.90 9.02
CA ASP A 1 1.21 15.79 10.07
C ASP A 1 2.33 16.75 9.69
N GLU A 2 2.73 17.64 10.61
CA GLU A 2 3.65 18.75 10.34
C GLU A 2 5.10 18.28 10.10
N ASN A 3 5.48 17.14 10.69
CA ASN A 3 6.85 16.61 10.63
C ASN A 3 7.03 15.43 9.65
N ALA A 4 5.94 14.85 9.14
CA ALA A 4 6.03 13.81 8.13
C ALA A 4 6.45 14.42 6.78
N TYR A 5 7.48 13.83 6.16
CA TYR A 5 8.02 14.23 4.86
C TYR A 5 7.70 13.19 3.78
N TYR A 6 7.71 11.91 4.16
CA TYR A 6 7.30 10.80 3.29
C TYR A 6 6.02 10.14 3.73
N PHE A 7 5.29 9.65 2.73
CA PHE A 7 4.09 8.87 2.94
C PHE A 7 4.12 7.58 2.12
N ASN A 8 3.80 6.48 2.78
CA ASN A 8 3.48 5.21 2.14
C ASN A 8 2.00 4.94 2.32
N LEU A 9 1.35 4.49 1.26
CA LEU A 9 -0.06 4.11 1.29
C LEU A 9 -0.18 2.61 0.99
N SER A 10 -0.81 1.91 1.92
CA SER A 10 -1.01 0.47 1.87
C SER A 10 -2.49 0.13 2.08
N PHE A 11 -2.95 -0.91 1.40
CA PHE A 11 -4.28 -1.48 1.55
C PHE A 11 -4.13 -2.90 2.06
N ARG A 12 -4.77 -3.22 3.18
CA ARG A 12 -4.93 -4.58 3.66
C ARG A 12 -6.32 -5.06 3.30
N ILE A 13 -6.42 -5.90 2.29
CA ILE A 13 -7.69 -6.36 1.71
C ILE A 13 -7.99 -7.76 2.25
N ARG A 14 -9.16 -7.93 2.85
CA ARG A 14 -9.66 -9.21 3.35
C ARG A 14 -10.77 -9.71 2.45
N ILE A 15 -10.64 -10.96 2.01
CA ILE A 15 -11.58 -11.64 1.12
C ILE A 15 -12.00 -12.95 1.77
N ASN A 16 -13.30 -13.19 1.82
CA ASN A 16 -13.87 -14.47 2.23
C ASN A 16 -14.16 -15.29 0.98
N GLU A 17 -13.59 -16.48 0.89
CA GLU A 17 -14.01 -17.50 -0.06
C GLU A 17 -15.02 -18.42 0.62
N ARG A 18 -16.18 -18.61 0.00
CA ARG A 18 -17.30 -19.38 0.54
C ARG A 18 -17.70 -20.49 -0.40
N ASN A 19 -18.19 -21.59 0.17
CA ASN A 19 -18.85 -22.65 -0.60
C ASN A 19 -20.24 -22.18 -1.07
N LEU A 20 -20.84 -22.84 -2.06
CA LEU A 20 -22.19 -22.52 -2.55
C LEU A 20 -23.27 -22.52 -1.45
N ASN A 21 -23.09 -23.30 -0.38
CA ASN A 21 -24.00 -23.31 0.77
C ASN A 21 -23.79 -22.14 1.75
N GLY A 22 -22.92 -21.18 1.43
CA GLY A 22 -22.64 -20.00 2.24
C GLY A 22 -21.63 -20.19 3.36
N THR A 23 -21.19 -21.42 3.63
CA THR A 23 -20.16 -21.68 4.66
C THR A 23 -18.81 -21.08 4.25
N LEU A 24 -18.11 -20.48 5.21
CA LEU A 24 -16.78 -19.93 5.01
C LEU A 24 -15.81 -21.09 4.72
N ALA A 25 -15.19 -21.06 3.54
CA ALA A 25 -14.19 -22.04 3.14
C ALA A 25 -12.78 -21.55 3.49
N GLN A 26 -12.50 -20.27 3.24
CA GLN A 26 -11.18 -19.69 3.45
C GLN A 26 -11.27 -18.17 3.63
N VAL A 27 -10.32 -17.60 4.39
CA VAL A 27 -10.05 -16.16 4.42
C VAL A 27 -8.72 -15.90 3.73
N ILE A 28 -8.71 -14.95 2.80
CA ILE A 28 -7.53 -14.50 2.06
C ILE A 28 -7.26 -13.06 2.48
N THR A 29 -6.00 -12.75 2.82
CA THR A 29 -5.55 -11.39 3.10
C THR A 29 -4.48 -11.00 2.09
N LEU A 30 -4.66 -9.86 1.44
CA LEU A 30 -3.70 -9.30 0.48
C LEU A 30 -3.26 -7.92 0.96
N ASP A 31 -1.96 -7.69 0.99
CA ASP A 31 -1.38 -6.37 1.28
C ASP A 31 -0.93 -5.73 -0.04
N TRP A 32 -1.59 -4.64 -0.44
CA TRP A 32 -1.27 -3.89 -1.65
C TRP A 32 -0.61 -2.56 -1.29
N ASN A 33 0.54 -2.26 -1.90
CA ASN A 33 1.30 -1.04 -1.64
C ASN A 33 1.40 -0.19 -2.92
N PRO A 34 0.30 0.45 -3.36
CA PRO A 34 0.25 1.17 -4.63
C PRO A 34 1.12 2.43 -4.67
N VAL A 35 1.43 3.00 -3.51
CA VAL A 35 2.20 4.24 -3.40
C VAL A 35 3.27 4.05 -2.36
N LYS A 36 4.51 4.31 -2.76
CA LYS A 36 5.68 4.28 -1.90
C LYS A 36 6.45 5.57 -2.08
N ASN A 37 7.05 6.05 -1.00
CA ASN A 37 7.95 7.20 -0.96
C ASN A 37 7.30 8.45 -1.57
N LEU A 38 6.01 8.69 -1.29
CA LEU A 38 5.35 9.92 -1.71
C LEU A 38 5.88 11.08 -0.88
N GLU A 39 6.52 12.03 -1.53
CA GLU A 39 7.03 13.25 -0.89
C GLU A 39 5.92 14.29 -0.76
N ARG A 40 5.92 15.01 0.35
CA ARG A 40 5.11 16.23 0.47
C ARG A 40 5.63 17.32 -0.48
N GLU A 41 4.76 18.25 -0.86
CA GLU A 41 5.17 19.44 -1.62
C GLU A 41 6.14 20.32 -0.79
N GLU A 42 7.08 20.99 -1.47
CA GLU A 42 8.12 21.81 -0.81
C GLU A 42 7.55 23.02 -0.04
N GLY A 43 6.35 23.49 -0.41
CA GLY A 43 5.67 24.61 0.21
C GLY A 43 4.42 24.18 0.98
N PRO A 44 4.08 24.84 2.11
CA PRO A 44 2.80 24.63 2.74
C PRO A 44 1.67 25.11 1.81
N ALA A 45 0.57 24.37 1.78
CA ALA A 45 -0.70 24.85 1.28
C ALA A 45 -1.20 26.05 2.13
N GLN A 46 -2.29 26.69 1.68
CA GLN A 46 -2.91 27.78 2.44
C GLN A 46 -3.18 27.35 3.90
N GLY A 47 -2.66 28.12 4.86
CA GLY A 47 -2.85 27.87 6.29
C GLY A 47 -1.70 27.13 6.97
N GLY A 48 -0.54 26.91 6.31
CA GLY A 48 0.64 26.32 6.95
C GLY A 48 0.64 24.80 7.01
N LEU A 49 -0.32 24.15 6.36
CA LEU A 49 -0.43 22.69 6.26
C LEU A 49 0.22 22.20 4.97
N TYR A 50 0.92 21.07 5.01
CA TYR A 50 1.41 20.41 3.79
C TYR A 50 0.33 19.49 3.25
N ASP A 51 -0.02 19.64 1.97
CA ASP A 51 -0.90 18.71 1.26
C ASP A 51 -0.07 17.66 0.53
N VAL A 52 -0.62 16.45 0.43
CA VAL A 52 -0.01 15.34 -0.27
C VAL A 52 -1.12 14.51 -0.90
N GLY A 53 -1.18 14.53 -2.23
CA GLY A 53 -2.22 13.89 -3.01
C GLY A 53 -1.65 12.90 -4.02
N THR A 54 -2.29 11.75 -4.15
CA THR A 54 -1.99 10.80 -5.24
C THR A 54 -3.26 10.07 -5.66
N GLY A 55 -3.37 9.82 -6.96
CA GLY A 55 -4.50 9.10 -7.55
C GLY A 55 -4.17 7.63 -7.73
N ILE A 56 -4.99 6.75 -7.15
CA ILE A 56 -4.94 5.31 -7.45
C ILE A 56 -6.02 4.99 -8.47
N THR A 57 -5.63 4.33 -9.56
CA THR A 57 -6.59 3.94 -10.61
C THR A 57 -7.28 2.61 -10.27
N GLY A 58 -8.54 2.46 -10.66
CA GLY A 58 -9.24 1.17 -10.56
C GLY A 58 -8.52 0.06 -11.35
N LYS A 59 -7.90 0.40 -12.49
CA LYS A 59 -7.12 -0.55 -13.29
C LYS A 59 -5.93 -1.14 -12.54
N SER A 60 -5.18 -0.33 -11.79
CA SER A 60 -4.05 -0.84 -11.00
C SER A 60 -4.51 -1.77 -9.88
N PHE A 61 -5.65 -1.48 -9.27
CA PHE A 61 -6.28 -2.37 -8.28
C PHE A 61 -6.70 -3.71 -8.90
N TYR A 62 -7.37 -3.70 -10.06
CA TYR A 62 -7.81 -4.93 -10.74
C TYR A 62 -6.63 -5.79 -11.17
N ASN A 63 -5.58 -5.17 -11.71
CA ASN A 63 -4.34 -5.86 -12.07
C ASN A 63 -3.68 -6.50 -10.85
N PHE A 64 -3.62 -5.78 -9.72
CA PHE A 64 -3.08 -6.32 -8.48
C PHE A 64 -3.85 -7.58 -8.04
N LEU A 65 -5.18 -7.54 -8.04
CA LEU A 65 -6.00 -8.69 -7.67
C LEU A 65 -5.76 -9.88 -8.62
N ALA A 66 -5.75 -9.65 -9.94
CA ALA A 66 -5.54 -10.73 -10.91
C ALA A 66 -4.14 -11.35 -10.84
N GLN A 67 -3.12 -10.59 -10.43
CA GLN A 67 -1.77 -11.12 -10.23
C GLN A 67 -1.62 -11.92 -8.94
N ASN A 68 -2.42 -11.61 -7.91
CA ASN A 68 -2.28 -12.20 -6.57
C ASN A 68 -3.38 -13.22 -6.23
N LEU A 69 -4.42 -13.33 -7.06
CA LEU A 69 -5.50 -14.29 -6.91
C LEU A 69 -5.60 -15.20 -8.12
N GLN A 70 -5.68 -16.49 -7.86
CA GLN A 70 -6.07 -17.47 -8.87
C GLN A 70 -7.60 -17.56 -8.95
N ARG A 71 -8.11 -18.24 -9.98
CA ARG A 71 -9.54 -18.60 -10.04
C ARG A 71 -9.94 -19.36 -8.76
N PRO A 72 -11.11 -19.08 -8.17
CA PRO A 72 -11.58 -19.85 -7.02
C PRO A 72 -11.76 -21.33 -7.37
N ALA A 73 -11.66 -22.19 -6.37
CA ALA A 73 -11.93 -23.61 -6.58
C ALA A 73 -13.40 -23.83 -7.04
N PRO A 74 -13.72 -24.96 -7.71
CA PRO A 74 -15.08 -25.24 -8.13
C PRO A 74 -16.07 -25.14 -6.96
N ASN A 75 -17.28 -24.63 -7.25
CA ASN A 75 -18.35 -24.45 -6.27
C ASN A 75 -17.99 -23.48 -5.13
N ARG A 76 -17.15 -22.49 -5.42
CA ARG A 76 -16.83 -21.40 -4.49
C ARG A 76 -16.98 -20.02 -5.14
N TYR A 77 -17.25 -19.04 -4.30
CA TYR A 77 -17.32 -17.63 -4.66
C TYR A 77 -16.57 -16.78 -3.63
N ARG A 78 -16.26 -15.54 -3.98
CA ARG A 78 -15.53 -14.59 -3.14
C ARG A 78 -16.38 -13.38 -2.79
N GLN A 79 -16.21 -12.90 -1.56
CA GLN A 79 -16.81 -11.66 -1.08
C GLN A 79 -15.75 -10.84 -0.36
N PHE A 80 -15.76 -9.52 -0.56
CA PHE A 80 -14.92 -8.63 0.23
C PHE A 80 -15.42 -8.59 1.67
N ALA A 81 -14.54 -8.93 2.60
CA ALA A 81 -14.84 -8.90 4.03
C ALA A 81 -14.54 -7.52 4.64
N GLY A 82 -13.57 -6.80 4.07
CA GLY A 82 -13.19 -5.46 4.49
C GLY A 82 -11.82 -5.09 3.95
N CYS A 83 -11.50 -3.81 4.01
CA CYS A 83 -10.19 -3.29 3.64
C CYS A 83 -9.74 -2.27 4.67
N ASP A 84 -8.48 -2.34 5.10
CA ASP A 84 -7.88 -1.26 5.88
C ASP A 84 -6.99 -0.43 4.96
N ILE A 85 -7.09 0.88 5.08
CA ILE A 85 -6.16 1.82 4.46
C ILE A 85 -5.17 2.24 5.53
N ILE A 86 -3.89 2.01 5.27
CA ILE A 86 -2.79 2.31 6.17
C ILE A 86 -1.93 3.38 5.52
N ILE A 87 -1.75 4.50 6.20
CA ILE A 87 -0.87 5.59 5.81
C ILE A 87 0.27 5.62 6.83
N ASP A 88 1.48 5.33 6.36
CA ASP A 88 2.70 5.44 7.17
C ASP A 88 3.43 6.74 6.77
N GLY A 89 3.57 7.65 7.73
CA GLY A 89 4.34 8.89 7.61
C GLY A 89 5.75 8.71 8.19
N GLY A 90 6.76 9.14 7.45
CA GLY A 90 8.17 9.09 7.86
C GLY A 90 8.80 10.48 7.95
N GLY A 91 9.70 10.68 8.91
CA GLY A 91 10.52 11.88 9.02
C GLY A 91 11.49 12.06 7.84
N ARG A 92 12.05 13.26 7.72
CA ARG A 92 12.98 13.64 6.64
C ARG A 92 14.25 12.80 6.65
N GLU A 93 14.65 12.24 7.78
CA GLU A 93 15.86 11.42 7.92
C GLU A 93 15.76 10.13 7.08
N ILE A 94 14.54 9.67 6.77
CA ILE A 94 14.30 8.57 5.84
C ILE A 94 14.62 8.99 4.39
N LYS A 95 14.44 10.27 4.02
CA LYS A 95 14.87 10.85 2.71
C LYS A 95 16.33 10.60 2.51
N GLU A 96 17.08 11.15 3.46
CA GLU A 96 18.52 11.31 3.37
C GLU A 96 19.18 9.93 3.38
N PHE A 97 18.61 8.98 4.13
CA PHE A 97 18.99 7.58 4.05
C PHE A 97 18.73 6.96 2.66
N LEU A 98 17.52 7.08 2.11
CA LEU A 98 17.18 6.50 0.80
C LEU A 98 17.97 7.14 -0.35
N GLU A 99 18.14 8.47 -0.36
CA GLU A 99 18.96 9.19 -1.32
C GLU A 99 20.43 8.77 -1.24
N THR A 100 20.96 8.59 -0.02
CA THR A 100 22.33 8.08 0.18
C THR A 100 22.46 6.66 -0.40
N LEU A 101 21.45 5.80 -0.19
CA LEU A 101 21.47 4.44 -0.76
C LEU A 101 21.38 4.44 -2.28
N GLU A 102 20.48 5.24 -2.87
CA GLU A 102 20.28 5.31 -4.33
C GLU A 102 21.49 5.92 -5.05
N ALA A 103 22.07 7.00 -4.52
CA ALA A 103 23.28 7.61 -5.05
C ALA A 103 24.46 6.63 -5.06
N ASN A 104 24.53 5.75 -4.07
CA ASN A 104 25.59 4.75 -3.92
C ASN A 104 25.35 3.47 -4.74
N SER A 105 24.12 3.20 -5.20
CA SER A 105 23.82 2.03 -6.03
C SER A 105 24.30 2.17 -7.48
N GLY A 106 24.70 3.37 -7.91
CA GLY A 106 25.04 3.69 -9.30
C GLY A 106 26.50 3.49 -9.72
N LEU A 107 27.46 3.45 -8.79
CA LEU A 107 28.89 3.35 -9.12
C LEU A 107 29.68 2.57 -8.07
N THR A 108 30.30 1.46 -8.51
CA THR A 108 31.46 0.77 -7.90
C THR A 108 31.22 -0.11 -6.65
N GLY A 109 31.43 -1.43 -6.82
CA GLY A 109 31.29 -2.45 -5.78
C GLY A 109 32.51 -2.65 -4.89
N ALA A 110 33.25 -1.60 -4.54
CA ALA A 110 34.42 -1.73 -3.66
C ALA A 110 34.86 -0.39 -3.07
N GLU A 111 34.12 0.15 -2.10
CA GLU A 111 34.67 1.13 -1.14
C GLU A 111 33.77 1.19 0.10
N ILE A 112 34.35 1.51 1.26
CA ILE A 112 33.71 1.41 2.58
C ILE A 112 32.44 2.29 2.59
N PHE A 113 31.28 1.63 2.65
CA PHE A 113 29.95 2.23 2.63
C PHE A 113 29.82 3.32 3.71
N PRO A 114 29.54 4.59 3.35
CA PRO A 114 29.12 5.57 4.34
C PRO A 114 27.71 5.22 4.79
N ASN A 115 27.59 4.63 5.97
CA ASN A 115 26.31 4.43 6.63
C ASN A 115 25.77 5.80 7.06
N TYR A 116 24.66 6.26 6.48
CA TYR A 116 23.95 7.40 7.06
C TYR A 116 23.52 7.03 8.49
N THR A 117 23.99 7.81 9.45
CA THR A 117 23.64 7.71 10.85
C THR A 117 23.36 9.11 11.37
N ASN A 118 22.28 9.26 12.10
CA ASN A 118 21.96 10.50 12.82
C ASN A 118 22.02 10.30 14.34
N ILE A 119 22.71 9.24 14.79
CA ILE A 119 22.94 8.92 16.18
C ILE A 119 24.41 9.17 16.50
N SER A 120 24.69 9.86 17.61
CA SER A 120 26.04 10.29 18.00
C SER A 120 26.95 9.14 18.45
N GLU A 121 26.39 8.01 18.90
CA GLU A 121 27.13 6.88 19.49
C GLU A 121 26.81 5.53 18.83
N GLY A 122 26.65 5.50 17.50
CA GLY A 122 26.46 4.25 16.79
C GLY A 122 26.07 4.42 15.32
N PHE A 123 25.80 3.29 14.66
CA PHE A 123 25.24 3.27 13.31
C PHE A 123 23.73 3.02 13.39
N GLY A 124 22.94 3.97 12.88
CA GLY A 124 21.50 3.78 12.77
C GLY A 124 20.76 5.06 12.39
N VAL A 125 19.51 4.90 11.95
CA VAL A 125 18.61 6.01 11.64
C VAL A 125 17.55 6.10 12.74
N PHE A 126 17.58 7.19 13.48
CA PHE A 126 16.55 7.58 14.43
C PHE A 126 15.60 8.55 13.76
N THR A 127 14.34 8.17 13.57
CA THR A 127 13.35 9.02 12.89
C THR A 127 11.98 8.84 13.51
N ALA A 128 11.14 9.87 13.43
CA ALA A 128 9.75 9.76 13.82
C ALA A 128 8.96 9.00 12.74
N LYS A 129 8.14 8.04 13.19
CA LYS A 129 7.15 7.37 12.34
C LYS A 129 5.76 7.66 12.87
N ASN A 130 4.87 8.11 11.99
CA ASN A 130 3.45 8.17 12.26
C ASN A 130 2.74 7.08 11.45
N ARG A 131 1.66 6.53 12.00
CA ARG A 131 0.80 5.55 11.33
C ARG A 131 -0.65 5.92 11.57
N THR A 132 -1.37 6.14 10.47
CA THR A 132 -2.83 6.30 10.49
C THR A 132 -3.45 5.09 9.80
N ILE A 133 -4.49 4.51 10.43
CA ILE A 133 -5.22 3.37 9.87
C ILE A 133 -6.69 3.74 9.80
N ALA A 134 -7.27 3.66 8.61
CA ALA A 134 -8.71 3.66 8.42
C ALA A 134 -9.17 2.21 8.25
N GLU A 135 -9.77 1.66 9.31
CA GLU A 135 -10.12 0.24 9.39
C GLU A 135 -11.49 -0.07 8.78
N ASN A 136 -11.63 -1.30 8.29
CA ASN A 136 -12.91 -1.89 7.89
C ASN A 136 -13.71 -1.09 6.86
N ILE A 137 -12.99 -0.46 5.93
CA ILE A 137 -13.59 0.18 4.77
C ILE A 137 -14.24 -0.91 3.90
N ARG A 138 -15.51 -0.68 3.58
CA ARG A 138 -16.27 -1.56 2.70
C ARG A 138 -16.05 -1.17 1.25
N ILE A 139 -15.78 -2.17 0.42
CA ILE A 139 -15.73 -1.98 -1.03
C ILE A 139 -17.17 -1.85 -1.53
N ASN A 140 -17.40 -0.86 -2.40
CA ASN A 140 -18.73 -0.58 -2.95
C ASN A 140 -19.14 -1.69 -3.94
N ALA A 141 -20.42 -2.05 -3.96
CA ALA A 141 -20.98 -3.01 -4.91
C ALA A 141 -20.69 -2.64 -6.38
N ILE A 142 -20.68 -1.34 -6.70
CA ILE A 142 -20.33 -0.84 -8.04
C ILE A 142 -18.90 -1.25 -8.45
N THR A 143 -17.97 -1.31 -7.49
CA THR A 143 -16.60 -1.77 -7.75
C THR A 143 -16.56 -3.26 -8.07
N VAL A 144 -17.34 -4.07 -7.36
CA VAL A 144 -17.46 -5.52 -7.62
C VAL A 144 -18.07 -5.77 -9.00
N ASP A 145 -19.12 -5.04 -9.35
CA ASP A 145 -19.75 -5.14 -10.67
C ASP A 145 -18.74 -4.77 -11.78
N SER A 146 -18.00 -3.68 -11.57
CA SER A 146 -16.95 -3.24 -12.50
C SER A 146 -15.81 -4.26 -12.64
N MET A 147 -15.45 -4.95 -11.55
CA MET A 147 -14.48 -6.05 -11.58
C MET A 147 -14.99 -7.25 -12.37
N ASN A 148 -16.27 -7.61 -12.21
CA ASN A 148 -16.87 -8.73 -12.92
C ASN A 148 -17.05 -8.46 -14.42
N LEU A 149 -17.14 -7.19 -14.83
CA LEU A 149 -17.17 -6.77 -16.24
C LEU A 149 -15.77 -6.60 -16.86
N SER A 150 -14.73 -6.54 -16.04
CA SER A 150 -13.34 -6.37 -16.49
C SER A 150 -12.75 -7.70 -16.94
N SER A 151 -12.19 -7.75 -18.15
CA SER A 151 -11.53 -8.95 -18.71
C SER A 151 -10.32 -9.45 -17.91
N VAL A 152 -9.85 -8.67 -16.94
CA VAL A 152 -8.72 -9.02 -16.07
C VAL A 152 -9.19 -9.74 -14.81
N THR A 153 -10.42 -9.49 -14.35
CA THR A 153 -10.91 -9.92 -13.03
C THR A 153 -12.23 -10.70 -13.07
N ASP A 154 -12.88 -10.82 -14.23
CA ASP A 154 -14.11 -11.57 -14.47
C ASP A 154 -14.03 -13.04 -14.00
N THR A 155 -12.85 -13.65 -14.08
CA THR A 155 -12.63 -15.04 -13.64
C THR A 155 -12.43 -15.21 -12.14
N LEU A 156 -12.31 -14.13 -11.36
CA LEU A 156 -11.98 -14.21 -9.93
C LEU A 156 -13.18 -14.55 -9.04
N GLY A 157 -14.39 -14.57 -9.58
CA GLY A 157 -15.60 -15.10 -8.94
C GLY A 157 -16.09 -14.29 -7.74
N PHE A 158 -16.01 -12.95 -7.82
CA PHE A 158 -16.52 -12.06 -6.80
C PHE A 158 -18.03 -11.86 -6.91
N ILE A 159 -18.71 -11.83 -5.77
CA ILE A 159 -20.12 -11.46 -5.67
C ILE A 159 -20.30 -10.35 -4.62
N ASN A 160 -21.41 -9.63 -4.75
CA ASN A 160 -21.86 -8.66 -3.76
C ASN A 160 -22.38 -9.31 -2.47
#